data_AF-K1RBZ8-F1
#
_entry.id   AF-K1RBZ8-F1
#
_cell.length_a   1.000
_cell.length_b   1.000
_cell.length_c   1.000
_cell.angle_alpha   90.00
_cell.angle_beta   90.00
_cell.angle_gamma   90.00
#
_symmetry.space_group_name_H-M   'P 1'
#
loop_
_entity.id
_entity.type
_entity.pdbx_description
1 polymer ?
#
loop_
_entity_poly.entity_id
_entity_poly.type
_entity_poly.pdbx_seq_one_letter_code
_entity_poly.pdbx_strand_id
1 'polypeptide(L)'
;MNIEFNKVGLLDCPIVSATSPEADKDAEVARSGALALWSCSKSKKNKEAMRKAGAIPLLAKLLKSPNENMLIPVVGTLQECASEPSYRLAIRTEGMIEDLVKNLKSQSDELQMHCASAIFKCAEEKETRDLVRQYGGLDPLVSLLQKTENKELLAAATGAIWKCAISPENVTRFQELRAIEQLVGLLNDQPEEVLVNVVGGLGELAKDPPNRMLVRKAGGIPPLVNLLTGTNQALLVNVTRAVGQCAEEQDNMVIIDKLDGVRLLWSLLKNQNPDVQASAAWAICPCIENAKDAGEMVRSFVGGLELIVSLLKSDHREVLASVCAAIANIAKDEENLAVITDHGVVPMLARLTNTVDDKLRRHLAEAIARCCNWGNNRTAFGREGAVAPLVKYLKSQDENVHRSTARALYQLSKNPENCITMHEAGVVQPLMKMVGSQDEDLQEASAGCIGNIRRLALANEKARYS
;
A
#
# COMPACT_ATOMS: atom_id res chain seq x y z
N MET A 1 5.93 25.40 -30.90
CA MET A 1 4.92 25.45 -31.97
C MET A 1 3.55 25.35 -31.29
N ASN A 2 2.79 26.45 -31.23
CA ASN A 2 1.43 26.47 -30.66
C ASN A 2 0.48 25.86 -31.68
N ILE A 3 0.04 24.63 -31.46
CA ILE A 3 -1.02 24.02 -32.27
C ILE A 3 -2.35 24.53 -31.69
N GLU A 4 -3.00 25.46 -32.36
CA GLU A 4 -4.41 25.77 -32.11
C GLU A 4 -5.24 24.57 -32.61
N PHE A 5 -5.77 23.78 -31.67
CA PHE A 5 -6.72 22.70 -31.95
C PHE A 5 -8.10 23.28 -32.33
N ASN A 6 -8.18 24.01 -33.44
CA ASN A 6 -9.47 24.41 -34.00
C ASN A 6 -10.09 23.21 -34.72
N LYS A 7 -10.91 22.47 -33.95
CA LYS A 7 -11.67 21.25 -34.30
C LYS A 7 -10.82 20.03 -34.63
N VAL A 8 -10.97 18.99 -33.80
CA VAL A 8 -10.49 17.61 -34.07
C VAL A 8 -11.35 16.95 -35.16
N GLY A 9 -11.65 17.67 -36.25
CA GLY A 9 -12.52 17.20 -37.34
C GLY A 9 -11.93 16.04 -38.14
N LEU A 10 -10.61 15.85 -38.08
CA LEU A 10 -9.89 14.73 -38.70
C LEU A 10 -10.26 13.36 -38.12
N LEU A 11 -10.89 13.32 -36.93
CA LEU A 11 -11.33 12.08 -36.30
C LEU A 11 -12.84 11.82 -36.44
N ASP A 12 -13.58 12.75 -37.05
CA ASP A 12 -15.03 12.58 -37.25
C ASP A 12 -15.32 11.78 -38.53
N CYS A 13 -14.73 10.59 -38.62
CA CYS A 13 -15.03 9.64 -39.68
C CYS A 13 -16.24 8.78 -39.26
N PRO A 14 -17.09 8.33 -40.21
CA PRO A 14 -18.08 7.30 -39.94
C PRO A 14 -17.37 6.05 -39.40
N ILE A 15 -17.99 5.29 -38.49
CA ILE A 15 -17.45 3.99 -38.07
C ILE A 15 -17.63 3.05 -39.28
N VAL A 16 -16.59 2.92 -40.10
CA VAL A 16 -16.76 2.34 -41.43
C VAL A 16 -16.82 0.81 -41.33
N SER A 17 -17.99 0.26 -41.67
CA SER A 17 -18.24 -1.17 -41.89
C SER A 17 -18.26 -1.54 -43.38
N ALA A 18 -17.90 -0.61 -44.27
CA ALA A 18 -18.06 -0.77 -45.72
C ALA A 18 -16.72 -0.98 -46.43
N THR A 19 -16.63 -2.03 -47.23
CA THR A 19 -15.51 -2.33 -48.14
C THR A 19 -15.59 -1.44 -49.39
N SER A 20 -15.27 -0.14 -49.25
CA SER A 20 -15.13 0.78 -50.38
C SER A 20 -13.76 1.47 -50.37
N PRO A 21 -13.19 1.84 -51.53
CA PRO A 21 -11.90 2.55 -51.59
C PRO A 21 -11.88 3.92 -50.87
N GLU A 22 -13.06 4.51 -50.64
CA GLU A 22 -13.23 5.76 -49.89
C GLU A 22 -13.20 5.50 -48.37
N ALA A 23 -13.80 4.38 -47.92
CA ALA A 23 -13.73 3.92 -46.54
C ALA A 23 -12.29 3.69 -46.05
N ASP A 24 -11.45 3.08 -46.89
CA ASP A 24 -10.05 2.82 -46.56
C ASP A 24 -9.24 4.11 -46.44
N LYS A 25 -9.53 5.11 -47.27
CA LYS A 25 -8.90 6.44 -47.19
C LYS A 25 -9.30 7.18 -45.91
N ASP A 26 -10.59 7.16 -45.57
CA ASP A 26 -11.10 7.80 -44.35
C ASP A 26 -10.52 7.14 -43.09
N ALA A 27 -10.41 5.80 -43.09
CA ALA A 27 -9.77 5.06 -41.99
C ALA A 27 -8.29 5.43 -41.84
N GLU A 28 -7.55 5.62 -42.94
CA GLU A 28 -6.14 6.01 -42.90
C GLU A 28 -5.95 7.47 -42.44
N VAL A 29 -6.87 8.37 -42.80
CA VAL A 29 -6.90 9.74 -42.29
C VAL A 29 -7.17 9.75 -40.78
N ALA A 30 -8.17 8.99 -40.31
CA ALA A 30 -8.47 8.87 -38.89
C ALA A 30 -7.28 8.29 -38.12
N ARG A 31 -6.63 7.25 -38.65
CA ARG A 31 -5.40 6.66 -38.10
C ARG A 31 -4.28 7.68 -38.00
N SER A 32 -4.04 8.47 -39.06
CA SER A 32 -3.03 9.53 -39.07
C SER A 32 -3.32 10.60 -38.03
N GLY A 33 -4.59 10.99 -37.89
CA GLY A 33 -5.06 11.88 -36.83
C GLY A 33 -4.80 11.32 -35.43
N ALA A 34 -5.11 10.04 -35.21
CA ALA A 34 -4.88 9.36 -33.93
C ALA A 34 -3.38 9.27 -33.60
N LEU A 35 -2.51 9.01 -34.57
CA LEU A 35 -1.04 9.03 -34.39
C LEU A 35 -0.52 10.41 -33.97
N ALA A 36 -1.05 11.47 -34.58
CA ALA A 36 -0.71 12.84 -34.19
C ALA A 36 -1.16 13.14 -32.75
N LEU A 37 -2.37 12.73 -32.37
CA LEU A 37 -2.86 12.86 -31.00
C LEU A 37 -2.01 12.06 -30.01
N TRP A 38 -1.61 10.84 -30.34
CA TRP A 38 -0.77 10.03 -29.48
C TRP A 38 0.57 10.71 -29.23
N SER A 39 1.21 11.23 -30.28
CA SER A 39 2.45 11.99 -30.15
C SER A 39 2.28 13.24 -29.27
N CYS A 40 1.15 13.96 -29.44
CA CYS A 40 0.83 15.12 -28.62
C CYS A 40 0.57 14.76 -27.16
N SER A 41 -0.05 13.61 -26.90
CA SER A 41 -0.48 13.17 -25.57
C SER A 41 0.69 12.94 -24.60
N LYS A 42 1.94 12.86 -25.06
CA LYS A 42 3.11 12.76 -24.16
C LYS A 42 3.32 14.01 -23.28
N SER A 43 2.76 15.16 -23.66
CA SER A 43 2.87 16.42 -22.89
C SER A 43 1.62 16.71 -22.07
N LYS A 44 1.79 17.01 -20.78
CA LYS A 44 0.68 17.39 -19.88
C LYS A 44 -0.14 18.58 -20.40
N LYS A 45 0.52 19.58 -20.99
CA LYS A 45 -0.15 20.76 -21.57
C LYS A 45 -1.04 20.37 -22.77
N ASN A 46 -0.54 19.43 -23.59
CA ASN A 46 -1.27 18.97 -24.76
C ASN A 46 -2.45 18.07 -24.39
N LYS A 47 -2.31 17.21 -23.36
CA LYS A 47 -3.45 16.47 -22.79
C LYS A 47 -4.59 17.42 -22.44
N GLU A 48 -4.31 18.50 -21.72
CA GLU A 48 -5.35 19.46 -21.37
C GLU A 48 -5.98 20.16 -22.60
N ALA A 49 -5.18 20.50 -23.60
CA ALA A 49 -5.68 21.07 -24.85
C ALA A 49 -6.57 20.09 -25.63
N MET A 50 -6.16 18.83 -25.75
CA MET A 50 -6.93 17.76 -26.39
C MET A 50 -8.26 17.53 -25.70
N ARG A 51 -8.27 17.51 -24.36
CA ARG A 51 -9.50 17.39 -23.56
C ARG A 51 -10.47 18.54 -23.85
N LYS A 52 -9.99 19.78 -23.80
CA LYS A 52 -10.81 20.98 -24.09
C LYS A 52 -11.33 21.01 -25.53
N ALA A 53 -10.55 20.45 -26.46
CA ALA A 53 -10.93 20.34 -27.87
C ALA A 53 -11.93 19.20 -28.16
N GLY A 54 -12.37 18.45 -27.16
CA GLY A 54 -13.35 17.37 -27.33
C GLY A 54 -12.78 16.09 -27.96
N ALA A 55 -11.47 15.81 -27.77
CA ALA A 55 -10.86 14.61 -28.32
C ALA A 55 -11.41 13.31 -27.71
N ILE A 56 -11.88 13.33 -26.45
CA ILE A 56 -12.28 12.12 -25.72
C ILE A 56 -13.51 11.44 -26.35
N PRO A 57 -14.65 12.11 -26.59
CA PRO A 57 -15.79 11.47 -27.26
C PRO A 57 -15.46 10.92 -28.65
N LEU A 58 -14.56 11.58 -29.38
CA LEU A 58 -14.10 11.13 -30.69
C LEU A 58 -13.26 9.85 -30.59
N LEU A 59 -12.33 9.78 -29.64
CA LEU A 59 -11.60 8.55 -29.35
C LEU A 59 -12.54 7.42 -28.91
N ALA A 60 -13.61 7.73 -28.16
CA ALA A 60 -14.63 6.75 -27.73
C ALA A 60 -15.36 6.16 -28.94
N LYS A 61 -15.71 7.02 -29.90
CA LYS A 61 -16.33 6.62 -31.16
C LYS A 61 -15.40 5.73 -31.99
N LEU A 62 -14.12 6.10 -32.10
CA LEU A 62 -13.13 5.35 -32.87
C LEU A 62 -12.79 3.98 -32.26
N LEU A 63 -12.84 3.84 -30.93
CA LEU A 63 -12.62 2.55 -30.25
C LEU A 63 -13.59 1.45 -30.67
N LYS A 64 -14.75 1.81 -31.23
CA LYS A 64 -15.78 0.87 -31.70
C LYS A 64 -15.50 0.34 -33.11
N SER A 65 -14.44 0.81 -33.77
CA SER A 65 -14.06 0.33 -35.09
C SER A 65 -13.49 -1.09 -35.04
N PRO A 66 -13.74 -1.93 -36.05
CA PRO A 66 -13.10 -3.24 -36.16
C PRO A 66 -11.63 -3.19 -36.65
N ASN A 67 -11.12 -2.02 -37.06
CA ASN A 67 -9.79 -1.91 -37.66
C ASN A 67 -8.68 -1.77 -36.59
N GLU A 68 -8.00 -2.87 -36.28
CA GLU A 68 -6.93 -2.94 -35.27
C GLU A 68 -5.81 -1.91 -35.49
N ASN A 69 -5.42 -1.64 -36.75
CA ASN A 69 -4.34 -0.70 -37.07
C ASN A 69 -4.70 0.76 -36.71
N MET A 70 -5.99 1.09 -36.72
CA MET A 70 -6.49 2.39 -36.24
C MET A 70 -6.67 2.39 -34.72
N LEU A 71 -7.05 1.26 -34.12
CA LEU A 71 -7.24 1.15 -32.68
C LEU A 71 -5.94 1.34 -31.90
N ILE A 72 -4.80 0.85 -32.41
CA ILE A 72 -3.49 0.97 -31.75
C ILE A 72 -3.18 2.43 -31.35
N PRO A 73 -3.16 3.42 -32.27
CA PRO A 73 -2.88 4.80 -31.88
C PRO A 73 -3.99 5.46 -31.06
N VAL A 74 -5.24 5.01 -31.19
CA VAL A 74 -6.36 5.48 -30.36
C VAL A 74 -6.14 5.05 -28.91
N VAL A 75 -5.89 3.75 -28.67
CA VAL A 75 -5.64 3.22 -27.33
C VAL A 75 -4.32 3.76 -26.77
N GLY A 76 -3.27 3.89 -27.59
CA GLY A 76 -2.01 4.52 -27.20
C GLY A 76 -2.20 5.95 -26.68
N THR A 77 -3.06 6.73 -27.35
CA THR A 77 -3.45 8.07 -26.88
C THR A 77 -4.16 8.00 -25.52
N LEU A 78 -5.10 7.06 -25.34
CA LEU A 78 -5.85 6.91 -24.09
C LEU A 78 -4.94 6.47 -22.94
N GLN A 79 -4.04 5.52 -23.16
CA GLN A 79 -3.04 5.07 -22.21
C GLN A 79 -2.17 6.24 -21.74
N GLU A 80 -1.68 7.09 -22.64
CA GLU A 80 -0.88 8.24 -22.25
C GLU A 80 -1.69 9.27 -21.46
N CYS A 81 -2.93 9.51 -21.88
CA CYS A 81 -3.83 10.42 -21.19
C CYS A 81 -4.26 9.93 -19.79
N ALA A 82 -4.39 8.61 -19.58
CA ALA A 82 -4.82 7.99 -18.33
C ALA A 82 -3.88 8.26 -17.13
N SER A 83 -2.69 8.81 -17.35
CA SER A 83 -1.85 9.30 -16.25
C SER A 83 -2.52 10.45 -15.47
N GLU A 84 -3.43 11.19 -16.10
CA GLU A 84 -4.15 12.31 -15.47
C GLU A 84 -5.52 11.84 -14.90
N PRO A 85 -5.88 12.20 -13.65
CA PRO A 85 -7.15 11.80 -13.04
C PRO A 85 -8.39 12.20 -13.83
N SER A 86 -8.37 13.38 -14.45
CA SER A 86 -9.49 13.88 -15.24
C SER A 86 -9.76 13.04 -16.49
N TYR A 87 -8.72 12.43 -17.05
CA TYR A 87 -8.83 11.55 -18.20
C TYR A 87 -9.32 10.16 -17.80
N ARG A 88 -8.87 9.62 -16.65
CA ARG A 88 -9.40 8.36 -16.13
C ARG A 88 -10.91 8.44 -15.90
N LEU A 89 -11.37 9.53 -15.28
CA LEU A 89 -12.78 9.80 -15.10
C LEU A 89 -13.52 9.83 -16.45
N ALA A 90 -12.96 10.51 -17.45
CA ALA A 90 -13.61 10.65 -18.75
C ALA A 90 -13.65 9.32 -19.55
N ILE A 91 -12.56 8.55 -19.54
CA ILE A 91 -12.49 7.19 -20.14
C ILE A 91 -13.58 6.31 -19.54
N ARG A 92 -13.76 6.41 -18.21
CA ARG A 92 -14.79 5.68 -17.49
C ARG A 92 -16.21 6.13 -17.88
N THR A 93 -16.50 7.43 -17.86
CA THR A 93 -17.85 7.95 -18.12
C THR A 93 -18.31 7.75 -19.58
N GLU A 94 -17.37 7.69 -20.52
CA GLU A 94 -17.64 7.44 -21.94
C GLU A 94 -17.79 5.94 -22.27
N GLY A 95 -17.74 5.05 -21.27
CA GLY A 95 -17.92 3.60 -21.46
C GLY A 95 -16.72 2.89 -22.11
N MET A 96 -15.58 3.57 -22.27
CA MET A 96 -14.43 3.03 -22.99
C MET A 96 -13.78 1.82 -22.29
N ILE A 97 -13.99 1.63 -20.99
CA ILE A 97 -13.44 0.47 -20.26
C ILE A 97 -13.95 -0.85 -20.85
N GLU A 98 -15.21 -0.90 -21.29
CA GLU A 98 -15.76 -2.07 -21.96
C GLU A 98 -15.03 -2.37 -23.28
N ASP A 99 -14.77 -1.33 -24.07
CA ASP A 99 -14.08 -1.44 -25.35
C ASP A 99 -12.61 -1.85 -25.17
N LEU A 100 -11.93 -1.31 -24.14
CA LEU A 100 -10.57 -1.74 -23.78
C LEU A 100 -10.53 -3.23 -23.40
N VAL A 101 -11.51 -3.68 -22.60
CA VAL A 101 -11.61 -5.08 -22.19
C VAL A 101 -11.89 -6.00 -23.38
N LYS A 102 -12.77 -5.60 -24.30
CA LYS A 102 -13.04 -6.37 -25.54
C LYS A 102 -11.77 -6.54 -26.37
N ASN A 103 -10.99 -5.48 -26.53
CA ASN A 103 -9.78 -5.47 -27.35
C ASN A 103 -8.60 -6.25 -26.74
N LEU A 104 -8.65 -6.64 -25.45
CA LEU A 104 -7.66 -7.58 -24.88
C LEU A 104 -7.69 -8.97 -25.56
N LYS A 105 -8.77 -9.32 -26.26
CA LYS A 105 -8.92 -10.59 -27.00
C LYS A 105 -8.52 -10.47 -28.48
N SER A 106 -7.98 -9.33 -28.90
CA SER A 106 -7.45 -9.11 -30.26
C SER A 106 -6.32 -10.09 -30.60
N GLN A 107 -6.04 -10.27 -31.89
CA GLN A 107 -4.89 -11.04 -32.35
C GLN A 107 -3.58 -10.22 -32.34
N SER A 108 -3.68 -8.90 -32.21
CA SER A 108 -2.53 -8.00 -32.18
C SER A 108 -1.98 -7.85 -30.76
N ASP A 109 -0.80 -8.41 -30.53
CA ASP A 109 -0.06 -8.27 -29.26
C ASP A 109 0.17 -6.79 -28.90
N GLU A 110 0.38 -5.91 -29.89
CA GLU A 110 0.56 -4.46 -29.69
C GLU A 110 -0.73 -3.81 -29.18
N LEU A 111 -1.88 -4.14 -29.77
CA LEU A 111 -3.18 -3.64 -29.30
C LEU A 111 -3.50 -4.15 -27.89
N GLN A 112 -3.26 -5.44 -27.63
CA GLN A 112 -3.43 -6.04 -26.31
C GLN A 112 -2.58 -5.32 -25.25
N MET A 113 -1.32 -5.02 -25.59
CA MET A 113 -0.39 -4.31 -24.71
C MET A 113 -0.92 -2.92 -24.35
N HIS A 114 -1.33 -2.13 -25.35
CA HIS A 114 -1.87 -0.79 -25.10
C HIS A 114 -3.18 -0.83 -24.29
N CYS A 115 -4.06 -1.80 -24.55
CA CYS A 115 -5.29 -1.99 -23.78
C CYS A 115 -4.98 -2.34 -22.32
N ALA A 116 -4.08 -3.30 -22.09
CA ALA A 116 -3.67 -3.68 -20.74
C ALA A 116 -3.00 -2.50 -20.00
N SER A 117 -2.15 -1.72 -20.67
CA SER A 117 -1.50 -0.55 -20.06
C SER A 117 -2.48 0.59 -19.77
N ALA A 118 -3.48 0.82 -20.63
CA ALA A 118 -4.57 1.76 -20.34
C ALA A 118 -5.38 1.32 -19.11
N ILE A 119 -5.72 0.02 -19.02
CA ILE A 119 -6.40 -0.54 -17.85
C ILE A 119 -5.54 -0.38 -16.59
N PHE A 120 -4.25 -0.72 -16.65
CA PHE A 120 -3.31 -0.54 -15.55
C PHE A 120 -3.36 0.88 -14.98
N LYS A 121 -3.26 1.91 -15.84
CA LYS A 121 -3.30 3.31 -15.41
C LYS A 121 -4.68 3.72 -14.89
N CYS A 122 -5.77 3.22 -15.47
CA CYS A 122 -7.14 3.55 -15.05
C CYS A 122 -7.57 2.84 -13.75
N ALA A 123 -7.01 1.67 -13.45
CA ALA A 123 -7.37 0.81 -12.33
C ALA A 123 -6.88 1.30 -10.95
N GLU A 124 -6.30 2.50 -10.87
CA GLU A 124 -6.13 3.22 -9.60
C GLU A 124 -7.47 3.50 -8.92
N GLU A 125 -8.53 3.71 -9.72
CA GLU A 125 -9.88 3.99 -9.23
C GLU A 125 -10.65 2.69 -8.98
N LYS A 126 -11.36 2.64 -7.84
CA LYS A 126 -12.17 1.47 -7.45
C LYS A 126 -13.20 1.13 -8.53
N GLU A 127 -13.89 2.13 -9.07
CA GLU A 127 -14.95 1.92 -10.06
C GLU A 127 -14.40 1.31 -11.37
N THR A 128 -13.19 1.69 -11.80
CA THR A 128 -12.56 1.07 -12.96
C THR A 128 -12.28 -0.41 -12.71
N ARG A 129 -11.78 -0.77 -11.53
CA ARG A 129 -11.54 -2.19 -11.17
C ARG A 129 -12.83 -3.01 -11.20
N ASP A 130 -13.92 -2.43 -10.71
CA ASP A 130 -15.25 -3.03 -10.74
C ASP A 130 -15.74 -3.23 -12.19
N LEU A 131 -15.59 -2.22 -13.05
CA LEU A 131 -15.97 -2.31 -14.47
C LEU A 131 -15.14 -3.34 -15.24
N VAL A 132 -13.83 -3.39 -15.03
CA VAL A 132 -12.96 -4.40 -15.67
C VAL A 132 -13.44 -5.82 -15.34
N ARG A 133 -13.81 -6.07 -14.08
CA ARG A 133 -14.41 -7.37 -13.69
C ARG A 133 -15.78 -7.59 -14.31
N GLN A 134 -16.68 -6.60 -14.26
CA GLN A 134 -18.03 -6.72 -14.80
C GLN A 134 -18.05 -7.02 -16.31
N TYR A 135 -17.11 -6.46 -17.06
CA TYR A 135 -16.96 -6.72 -18.50
C TYR A 135 -16.14 -7.98 -18.81
N GLY A 136 -15.75 -8.76 -17.80
CA GLY A 136 -15.01 -10.02 -17.99
C GLY A 136 -13.56 -9.83 -18.44
N GLY A 137 -12.92 -8.73 -18.02
CA GLY A 137 -11.54 -8.38 -18.38
C GLY A 137 -10.46 -9.09 -17.58
N LEU A 138 -10.78 -9.69 -16.43
CA LEU A 138 -9.78 -10.40 -15.62
C LEU A 138 -9.26 -11.66 -16.33
N ASP A 139 -10.15 -12.43 -16.96
CA ASP A 139 -9.83 -13.63 -17.73
C ASP A 139 -8.82 -13.38 -18.86
N PRO A 140 -9.04 -12.42 -19.80
CA PRO A 140 -8.07 -12.15 -20.84
C PRO A 140 -6.77 -11.60 -20.26
N LEU A 141 -6.79 -10.76 -19.22
CA LEU A 141 -5.56 -10.28 -18.58
C LEU A 141 -4.70 -11.42 -18.05
N VAL A 142 -5.31 -12.42 -17.39
CA VAL A 142 -4.58 -13.61 -16.91
C VAL A 142 -4.08 -14.44 -18.09
N SER A 143 -4.87 -14.59 -19.17
CA SER A 143 -4.43 -15.34 -20.35
C SER A 143 -3.20 -14.75 -21.04
N LEU A 144 -3.02 -13.41 -20.97
CA LEU A 144 -1.86 -12.72 -21.53
C LEU A 144 -0.56 -13.06 -20.81
N LEU A 145 -0.60 -13.61 -19.59
CA LEU A 145 0.61 -14.07 -18.88
C LEU A 145 1.32 -15.23 -19.60
N GLN A 146 0.64 -15.92 -20.51
CA GLN A 146 1.22 -16.98 -21.33
C GLN A 146 2.13 -16.44 -22.46
N LYS A 147 2.09 -15.13 -22.74
CA LYS A 147 2.90 -14.47 -23.79
C LYS A 147 4.30 -14.10 -23.28
N THR A 148 5.04 -15.09 -22.75
CA THR A 148 6.31 -14.87 -22.02
C THR A 148 7.43 -14.26 -22.85
N GLU A 149 7.37 -14.38 -24.19
CA GLU A 149 8.35 -13.79 -25.11
C GLU A 149 8.18 -12.27 -25.28
N ASN A 150 6.95 -11.76 -25.14
CA ASN A 150 6.66 -10.34 -25.32
C ASN A 150 6.72 -9.62 -23.95
N LYS A 151 7.89 -9.09 -23.62
CA LYS A 151 8.16 -8.48 -22.31
C LYS A 151 7.34 -7.20 -22.05
N GLU A 152 7.07 -6.40 -23.08
CA GLU A 152 6.28 -5.17 -22.95
C GLU A 152 4.79 -5.49 -22.70
N LEU A 153 4.24 -6.45 -23.45
CA LEU A 153 2.89 -6.97 -23.20
C LEU A 153 2.76 -7.58 -21.80
N LEU A 154 3.78 -8.35 -21.38
CA LEU A 154 3.80 -8.96 -20.07
C LEU A 154 3.85 -7.91 -18.94
N ALA A 155 4.65 -6.85 -19.11
CA ALA A 155 4.68 -5.73 -18.17
C ALA A 155 3.31 -5.04 -18.07
N ALA A 156 2.65 -4.78 -19.21
CA ALA A 156 1.32 -4.18 -19.25
C ALA A 156 0.25 -5.06 -18.59
N ALA A 157 0.22 -6.36 -18.91
CA ALA A 157 -0.74 -7.31 -18.37
C ALA A 157 -0.56 -7.52 -16.86
N THR A 158 0.67 -7.73 -16.40
CA THR A 158 0.97 -7.89 -14.97
C THR A 158 0.66 -6.62 -14.18
N GLY A 159 0.91 -5.43 -14.74
CA GLY A 159 0.54 -4.15 -14.13
C GLY A 159 -0.98 -4.04 -13.96
N ALA A 160 -1.75 -4.37 -15.00
CA ALA A 160 -3.21 -4.37 -14.94
C ALA A 160 -3.73 -5.36 -13.89
N ILE A 161 -3.20 -6.58 -13.83
CA ILE A 161 -3.54 -7.57 -12.81
C ILE A 161 -3.23 -7.03 -11.41
N TRP A 162 -2.04 -6.45 -11.20
CA TRP A 162 -1.67 -5.86 -9.92
C TRP A 162 -2.68 -4.82 -9.45
N LYS A 163 -3.01 -3.84 -10.29
CA LYS A 163 -3.98 -2.80 -9.91
C LYS A 163 -5.37 -3.37 -9.70
N CYS A 164 -5.81 -4.32 -10.54
CA CYS A 164 -7.09 -4.99 -10.35
C CYS A 164 -7.15 -5.81 -9.05
N ALA A 165 -6.04 -6.39 -8.59
CA ALA A 165 -5.97 -7.21 -7.37
C ALA A 165 -6.19 -6.40 -6.06
N ILE A 166 -6.14 -5.07 -6.12
CA ILE A 166 -6.47 -4.20 -4.97
C ILE A 166 -7.95 -4.35 -4.55
N SER A 167 -8.84 -4.76 -5.46
CA SER A 167 -10.26 -5.02 -5.14
C SER A 167 -10.43 -6.45 -4.58
N PRO A 168 -10.97 -6.62 -3.36
CA PRO A 168 -11.23 -7.94 -2.79
C PRO A 168 -12.12 -8.83 -3.68
N GLU A 169 -13.09 -8.24 -4.37
CA GLU A 169 -14.00 -8.96 -5.28
C GLU A 169 -13.28 -9.51 -6.51
N ASN A 170 -12.20 -8.85 -6.96
CA ASN A 170 -11.37 -9.34 -8.04
C ASN A 170 -10.43 -10.46 -7.59
N VAL A 171 -10.00 -10.45 -6.31
CA VAL A 171 -9.12 -11.48 -5.74
C VAL A 171 -9.74 -12.87 -5.88
N THR A 172 -11.03 -13.03 -5.58
CA THR A 172 -11.74 -14.31 -5.75
C THR A 172 -11.68 -14.81 -7.19
N ARG A 173 -11.91 -13.93 -8.17
CA ARG A 173 -11.82 -14.33 -9.58
C ARG A 173 -10.38 -14.68 -9.99
N PHE A 174 -9.37 -13.97 -9.48
CA PHE A 174 -7.97 -14.31 -9.74
C PHE A 174 -7.56 -15.67 -9.15
N GLN A 175 -8.13 -16.08 -8.02
CA GLN A 175 -7.96 -17.41 -7.46
C GLN A 175 -8.52 -18.49 -8.41
N GLU A 176 -9.76 -18.31 -8.89
CA GLU A 176 -10.39 -19.24 -9.84
C GLU A 176 -9.58 -19.39 -11.15
N LEU A 177 -8.94 -18.30 -11.59
CA LEU A 177 -8.10 -18.26 -12.78
C LEU A 177 -6.65 -18.75 -12.55
N ARG A 178 -6.31 -19.17 -11.32
CA ARG A 178 -4.95 -19.61 -10.95
C ARG A 178 -3.89 -18.55 -11.28
N ALA A 179 -4.22 -17.28 -11.06
CA ALA A 179 -3.34 -16.16 -11.37
C ALA A 179 -2.09 -16.16 -10.49
N ILE A 180 -2.18 -16.64 -9.25
CA ILE A 180 -1.05 -16.70 -8.31
C ILE A 180 0.03 -17.63 -8.84
N GLU A 181 -0.32 -18.84 -9.28
CA GLU A 181 0.66 -19.79 -9.81
C GLU A 181 1.33 -19.27 -11.08
N GLN A 182 0.57 -18.58 -11.94
CA GLN A 182 1.10 -17.96 -13.15
C GLN A 182 2.06 -16.82 -12.83
N LEU A 183 1.69 -15.93 -11.89
CA LEU A 183 2.57 -14.84 -11.44
C LEU A 183 3.83 -15.38 -10.76
N VAL A 184 3.73 -16.43 -9.95
CA VAL A 184 4.91 -17.08 -9.34
C VAL A 184 5.84 -17.65 -10.41
N GLY A 185 5.30 -18.21 -11.50
CA GLY A 185 6.09 -18.66 -12.66
C GLY A 185 6.88 -17.55 -13.36
N LEU A 186 6.54 -16.27 -13.13
CA LEU A 186 7.20 -15.10 -13.72
C LEU A 186 8.19 -14.41 -12.77
N LEU A 187 8.46 -14.98 -11.58
CA LEU A 187 9.38 -14.38 -10.60
C LEU A 187 10.86 -14.50 -10.98
N ASN A 188 11.22 -15.37 -11.92
CA ASN A 188 12.59 -15.60 -12.37
C ASN A 188 12.75 -15.19 -13.84
N ASP A 189 13.96 -14.80 -14.22
CA ASP A 189 14.36 -14.51 -15.61
C ASP A 189 13.47 -13.49 -16.35
N GLN A 190 12.93 -12.51 -15.62
CA GLN A 190 12.16 -11.41 -16.19
C GLN A 190 12.85 -10.05 -15.98
N PRO A 191 12.61 -9.08 -16.88
CA PRO A 191 13.02 -7.69 -16.68
C PRO A 191 12.44 -7.11 -15.39
N GLU A 192 13.16 -6.18 -14.77
CA GLU A 192 12.72 -5.55 -13.51
C GLU A 192 11.35 -4.88 -13.62
N GLU A 193 10.98 -4.32 -14.78
CA GLU A 193 9.65 -3.73 -15.01
C GLU A 193 8.51 -4.75 -14.85
N VAL A 194 8.71 -5.96 -15.37
CA VAL A 194 7.76 -7.07 -15.18
C VAL A 194 7.76 -7.51 -13.72
N LEU A 195 8.94 -7.69 -13.12
CA LEU A 195 9.07 -8.14 -11.73
C LEU A 195 8.41 -7.18 -10.74
N VAL A 196 8.54 -5.87 -10.95
CA VAL A 196 7.85 -4.84 -10.14
C VAL A 196 6.35 -5.12 -10.09
N ASN A 197 5.75 -5.36 -11.25
CA ASN A 197 4.31 -5.60 -11.37
C ASN A 197 3.90 -6.98 -10.86
N VAL A 198 4.67 -8.03 -11.16
CA VAL A 198 4.42 -9.40 -10.69
C VAL A 198 4.42 -9.45 -9.15
N VAL A 199 5.47 -8.90 -8.54
CA VAL A 199 5.63 -8.90 -7.08
C VAL A 199 4.58 -7.99 -6.44
N GLY A 200 4.27 -6.84 -7.05
CA GLY A 200 3.18 -5.97 -6.61
C GLY A 200 1.84 -6.71 -6.60
N GLY A 201 1.51 -7.43 -7.68
CA GLY A 201 0.29 -8.22 -7.79
C GLY A 201 0.22 -9.36 -6.78
N LEU A 202 1.32 -10.09 -6.59
CA LEU A 202 1.40 -11.13 -5.55
C LEU A 202 1.23 -10.56 -4.14
N GLY A 203 1.82 -9.39 -3.87
CA GLY A 203 1.66 -8.71 -2.57
C GLY A 203 0.23 -8.26 -2.28
N GLU A 204 -0.50 -7.77 -3.30
CA GLU A 204 -1.93 -7.43 -3.16
C GLU A 204 -2.79 -8.69 -2.97
N LEU A 205 -2.54 -9.75 -3.75
CA LEU A 205 -3.24 -11.02 -3.61
C LEU A 205 -2.98 -11.67 -2.25
N ALA A 206 -1.77 -11.59 -1.71
CA ALA A 206 -1.38 -12.17 -0.43
C ALA A 206 -2.01 -11.49 0.81
N LYS A 207 -2.70 -10.34 0.64
CA LYS A 207 -3.53 -9.75 1.70
C LYS A 207 -4.68 -10.67 2.11
N ASP A 208 -5.16 -11.50 1.18
CA ASP A 208 -6.14 -12.54 1.46
C ASP A 208 -5.42 -13.78 2.07
N PRO A 209 -5.77 -14.23 3.30
CA PRO A 209 -5.01 -15.28 3.98
C PRO A 209 -4.87 -16.61 3.20
N PRO A 210 -5.92 -17.14 2.53
CA PRO A 210 -5.79 -18.31 1.65
C PRO A 210 -4.68 -18.19 0.59
N ASN A 211 -4.46 -17.00 0.04
CA ASN A 211 -3.47 -16.78 -1.01
C ASN A 211 -2.03 -16.92 -0.53
N ARG A 212 -1.75 -16.64 0.73
CA ARG A 212 -0.42 -16.81 1.34
C ARG A 212 0.04 -18.26 1.23
N MET A 213 -0.87 -19.20 1.47
CA MET A 213 -0.61 -20.62 1.27
C MET A 213 -0.44 -20.99 -0.21
N LEU A 214 -1.22 -20.39 -1.11
CA LEU A 214 -1.10 -20.64 -2.55
C LEU A 214 0.24 -20.17 -3.10
N VAL A 215 0.72 -18.98 -2.70
CA VAL A 215 2.06 -18.47 -3.06
C VAL A 215 3.14 -19.47 -2.62
N ARG A 216 3.06 -20.01 -1.40
CA ARG A 216 3.98 -21.05 -0.93
C ARG A 216 3.87 -22.34 -1.73
N LYS A 217 2.66 -22.86 -1.95
CA LYS A 217 2.46 -24.12 -2.70
C LYS A 217 2.95 -24.02 -4.15
N ALA A 218 2.89 -22.84 -4.74
CA ALA A 218 3.44 -22.55 -6.06
C ALA A 218 4.97 -22.39 -6.07
N GLY A 219 5.64 -22.38 -4.91
CA GLY A 219 7.09 -22.19 -4.80
C GLY A 219 7.54 -20.72 -4.87
N GLY A 220 6.65 -19.77 -4.57
CA GLY A 220 6.94 -18.33 -4.71
C GLY A 220 7.79 -17.71 -3.60
N ILE A 221 7.87 -18.33 -2.41
CA ILE A 221 8.62 -17.76 -1.27
C ILE A 221 10.12 -17.62 -1.56
N PRO A 222 10.85 -18.64 -2.08
CA PRO A 222 12.28 -18.49 -2.33
C PRO A 222 12.64 -17.41 -3.35
N PRO A 223 11.98 -17.30 -4.52
CA PRO A 223 12.23 -16.18 -5.44
C PRO A 223 11.93 -14.81 -4.82
N LEU A 224 10.85 -14.68 -4.04
CA LEU A 224 10.55 -13.42 -3.34
C LEU A 224 11.66 -13.04 -2.35
N VAL A 225 12.19 -14.00 -1.57
CA VAL A 225 13.30 -13.71 -0.65
C VAL A 225 14.57 -13.33 -1.42
N ASN A 226 14.87 -14.00 -2.54
CA ASN A 226 16.04 -13.66 -3.37
C ASN A 226 15.96 -12.23 -3.93
N LEU A 227 14.77 -11.74 -4.29
CA LEU A 227 14.59 -10.38 -4.81
C LEU A 227 14.87 -9.28 -3.76
N LEU A 228 14.96 -9.61 -2.46
CA LEU A 228 15.35 -8.65 -1.41
C LEU A 228 16.81 -8.17 -1.54
N THR A 229 17.66 -8.87 -2.31
CA THR A 229 19.06 -8.47 -2.54
C THR A 229 19.21 -7.52 -3.74
N GLY A 230 18.11 -7.16 -4.41
CA GLY A 230 18.14 -6.27 -5.58
C GLY A 230 18.51 -4.82 -5.26
N THR A 231 18.71 -4.02 -6.31
CA THR A 231 19.03 -2.58 -6.20
C THR A 231 17.91 -1.67 -6.71
N ASN A 232 16.93 -2.22 -7.42
CA ASN A 232 15.79 -1.46 -7.92
C ASN A 232 14.84 -1.10 -6.77
N GLN A 233 14.68 0.21 -6.52
CA GLN A 233 13.94 0.70 -5.35
C GLN A 233 12.44 0.38 -5.43
N ALA A 234 11.83 0.48 -6.61
CA ALA A 234 10.40 0.17 -6.78
C ALA A 234 10.13 -1.32 -6.57
N LEU A 235 11.03 -2.18 -7.08
CA LEU A 235 10.96 -3.61 -6.86
C LEU A 235 11.15 -3.95 -5.38
N LEU A 236 12.15 -3.33 -4.72
CA LEU A 236 12.42 -3.50 -3.28
C LEU A 236 11.19 -3.17 -2.43
N VAL A 237 10.49 -2.06 -2.70
CA VAL A 237 9.24 -1.72 -1.98
C VAL A 237 8.17 -2.79 -2.16
N ASN A 238 8.02 -3.34 -3.36
CA ASN A 238 7.00 -4.34 -3.62
C ASN A 238 7.38 -5.70 -2.99
N VAL A 239 8.64 -6.10 -3.06
CA VAL A 239 9.10 -7.38 -2.50
C VAL A 239 9.06 -7.39 -0.97
N THR A 240 9.47 -6.31 -0.29
CA THR A 240 9.36 -6.24 1.17
C THR A 240 7.91 -6.37 1.61
N ARG A 241 6.97 -5.69 0.91
CA ARG A 241 5.54 -5.82 1.16
C ARG A 241 5.04 -7.24 0.91
N ALA A 242 5.38 -7.85 -0.22
CA ALA A 242 4.94 -9.21 -0.56
C ALA A 242 5.48 -10.25 0.43
N VAL A 243 6.76 -10.16 0.80
CA VAL A 243 7.38 -11.03 1.82
C VAL A 243 6.71 -10.81 3.18
N GLY A 244 6.48 -9.56 3.60
CA GLY A 244 5.78 -9.26 4.85
C GLY A 244 4.35 -9.81 4.88
N GLN A 245 3.58 -9.68 3.79
CA GLN A 245 2.25 -10.28 3.68
C GLN A 245 2.30 -11.81 3.76
N CYS A 246 3.31 -12.43 3.12
CA CYS A 246 3.49 -13.87 3.23
C CYS A 246 3.91 -14.31 4.63
N ALA A 247 4.69 -13.50 5.37
CA ALA A 247 5.16 -13.77 6.72
C ALA A 247 4.06 -13.76 7.78
N GLU A 248 2.87 -13.20 7.49
CA GLU A 248 1.71 -13.34 8.37
C GLU A 248 1.21 -14.78 8.49
N GLU A 249 1.64 -15.68 7.60
CA GLU A 249 1.38 -17.11 7.74
C GLU A 249 2.60 -17.83 8.34
N GLN A 250 2.38 -18.59 9.41
CA GLN A 250 3.44 -19.19 10.22
C GLN A 250 4.32 -20.16 9.41
N ASP A 251 3.70 -20.98 8.57
CA ASP A 251 4.39 -21.92 7.70
C ASP A 251 5.30 -21.22 6.67
N ASN A 252 4.85 -20.07 6.14
CA ASN A 252 5.64 -19.27 5.21
C ASN A 252 6.81 -18.62 5.96
N MET A 253 6.56 -18.14 7.18
CA MET A 253 7.59 -17.54 8.02
C MET A 253 8.75 -18.51 8.29
N VAL A 254 8.47 -19.78 8.56
CA VAL A 254 9.52 -20.81 8.72
C VAL A 254 10.42 -20.90 7.48
N ILE A 255 9.87 -20.74 6.27
CA ILE A 255 10.66 -20.76 5.03
C ILE A 255 11.43 -19.45 4.86
N ILE A 256 10.80 -18.31 5.13
CA ILE A 256 11.43 -16.98 5.04
C ILE A 256 12.65 -16.91 5.97
N ASP A 257 12.52 -17.39 7.20
CA ASP A 257 13.60 -17.41 8.19
C ASP A 257 14.78 -18.29 7.73
N LYS A 258 14.48 -19.52 7.27
CA LYS A 258 15.49 -20.45 6.73
C LYS A 258 16.26 -19.90 5.52
N LEU A 259 15.68 -18.95 4.80
CA LEU A 259 16.28 -18.30 3.63
C LEU A 259 16.92 -16.95 3.96
N ASP A 260 17.21 -16.67 5.23
CA ASP A 260 17.75 -15.37 5.69
C ASP A 260 16.84 -14.16 5.41
N GLY A 261 15.56 -14.37 5.09
CA GLY A 261 14.65 -13.30 4.68
C GLY A 261 14.50 -12.21 5.75
N VAL A 262 14.43 -12.57 7.03
CA VAL A 262 14.37 -11.60 8.15
C VAL A 262 15.64 -10.76 8.21
N ARG A 263 16.82 -11.40 8.06
CA ARG A 263 18.11 -10.72 8.04
C ARG A 263 18.22 -9.74 6.87
N LEU A 264 17.73 -10.13 5.70
CA LEU A 264 17.69 -9.27 4.50
C LEU A 264 16.76 -8.07 4.69
N LEU A 265 15.56 -8.28 5.26
CA LEU A 265 14.65 -7.19 5.63
C LEU A 265 15.31 -6.21 6.62
N TRP A 266 16.04 -6.72 7.62
CA TRP A 266 16.79 -5.88 8.55
C TRP A 266 17.89 -5.08 7.87
N SER A 267 18.57 -5.67 6.87
CA SER A 267 19.57 -4.96 6.07
C SER A 267 18.95 -3.82 5.27
N LEU A 268 17.74 -3.99 4.76
CA LEU A 268 17.03 -2.96 3.98
C LEU A 268 16.60 -1.74 4.81
N LEU A 269 16.58 -1.83 6.15
CA LEU A 269 16.42 -0.67 7.03
C LEU A 269 17.54 0.39 6.85
N LYS A 270 18.70 -0.02 6.34
CA LYS A 270 19.84 0.87 6.04
C LYS A 270 19.75 1.54 4.66
N ASN A 271 18.72 1.22 3.86
CA ASN A 271 18.54 1.80 2.53
C ASN A 271 18.27 3.32 2.63
N GLN A 272 18.74 4.10 1.66
CA GLN A 272 18.52 5.55 1.61
C GLN A 272 17.11 5.93 1.16
N ASN A 273 16.40 5.03 0.49
CA ASN A 273 15.04 5.25 0.03
C ASN A 273 14.04 5.04 1.20
N PRO A 274 13.29 6.10 1.60
CA PRO A 274 12.35 6.03 2.71
C PRO A 274 11.23 5.00 2.52
N ASP A 275 10.77 4.78 1.29
CA ASP A 275 9.71 3.81 1.00
C ASP A 275 10.22 2.38 1.21
N VAL A 276 11.48 2.10 0.87
CA VAL A 276 12.13 0.81 1.16
C VAL A 276 12.31 0.63 2.66
N GLN A 277 12.79 1.66 3.38
CA GLN A 277 12.93 1.60 4.84
C GLN A 277 11.60 1.34 5.54
N ALA A 278 10.54 2.06 5.15
CA ALA A 278 9.23 1.92 5.76
C ALA A 278 8.63 0.54 5.48
N SER A 279 8.68 0.08 4.23
CA SER A 279 8.15 -1.23 3.85
C SER A 279 8.94 -2.39 4.49
N ALA A 280 10.26 -2.27 4.64
CA ALA A 280 11.08 -3.22 5.38
C ALA A 280 10.74 -3.25 6.88
N ALA A 281 10.62 -2.08 7.53
CA ALA A 281 10.22 -1.98 8.93
C ALA A 281 8.83 -2.57 9.18
N TRP A 282 7.89 -2.33 8.27
CA TRP A 282 6.56 -2.94 8.33
C TRP A 282 6.65 -4.47 8.18
N ALA A 283 7.40 -4.98 7.21
CA ALA A 283 7.53 -6.41 6.95
C ALA A 283 8.19 -7.20 8.09
N ILE A 284 9.03 -6.56 8.90
CA ILE A 284 9.60 -7.16 10.11
C ILE A 284 8.51 -7.47 11.17
N CYS A 285 7.42 -6.70 11.21
CA CYS A 285 6.35 -6.90 12.20
C CYS A 285 5.77 -8.33 12.16
N PRO A 286 5.20 -8.80 11.03
CA PRO A 286 4.68 -10.17 10.95
C PRO A 286 5.78 -11.23 11.11
N CYS A 287 7.03 -10.92 10.76
CA CYS A 287 8.15 -11.84 11.01
C CYS A 287 8.39 -12.05 12.51
N ILE A 288 8.36 -10.99 13.31
CA ILE A 288 8.50 -11.09 14.78
C ILE A 288 7.27 -11.77 15.39
N GLU A 289 6.06 -11.44 14.91
CA GLU A 289 4.82 -12.01 15.45
C GLU A 289 4.70 -13.52 15.23
N ASN A 290 5.22 -14.05 14.13
CA ASN A 290 5.08 -15.45 13.75
C ASN A 290 6.38 -16.28 13.90
N ALA A 291 7.48 -15.67 14.36
CA ALA A 291 8.71 -16.39 14.69
C ALA A 291 8.56 -17.22 15.98
N LYS A 292 9.12 -18.43 16.00
CA LYS A 292 9.10 -19.30 17.19
C LYS A 292 9.90 -18.70 18.34
N ASP A 293 11.08 -18.17 18.04
CA ASP A 293 12.04 -17.61 19.00
C ASP A 293 12.30 -16.13 18.68
N ALA A 294 11.22 -15.34 18.59
CA ALA A 294 11.26 -13.95 18.12
C ALA A 294 12.25 -13.07 18.91
N GLY A 295 12.33 -13.28 20.23
CA GLY A 295 13.26 -12.56 21.11
C GLY A 295 14.72 -12.79 20.75
N GLU A 296 15.13 -14.05 20.58
CA GLU A 296 16.50 -14.43 20.21
C GLU A 296 16.82 -14.02 18.77
N MET A 297 15.88 -14.25 17.84
CA MET A 297 16.00 -13.86 16.44
C MET A 297 16.35 -12.38 16.30
N VAL A 298 15.60 -11.48 16.96
CA VAL A 298 15.85 -10.04 16.89
C VAL A 298 17.23 -9.67 17.45
N ARG A 299 17.68 -10.32 18.54
CA ARG A 299 18.98 -10.06 19.17
C ARG A 299 20.16 -10.63 18.41
N SER A 300 19.94 -11.62 17.56
CA SER A 300 20.98 -12.16 16.68
C SER A 300 21.50 -11.12 15.67
N PHE A 301 20.71 -10.09 15.36
CA PHE A 301 21.10 -9.00 14.48
C PHE A 301 21.94 -7.95 15.23
N VAL A 302 23.27 -8.10 15.18
CA VAL A 302 24.22 -7.17 15.81
C VAL A 302 23.97 -5.73 15.36
N GLY A 303 23.72 -4.82 16.31
CA GLY A 303 23.37 -3.42 16.05
C GLY A 303 21.97 -3.20 15.48
N GLY A 304 21.16 -4.26 15.37
CA GLY A 304 19.82 -4.19 14.79
C GLY A 304 18.84 -3.37 15.63
N LEU A 305 18.88 -3.55 16.95
CA LEU A 305 18.07 -2.78 17.91
C LEU A 305 18.50 -1.32 18.01
N GLU A 306 19.80 -1.04 17.94
CA GLU A 306 20.30 0.34 17.84
C GLU A 306 19.82 1.02 16.55
N LEU A 307 19.92 0.31 15.41
CA LEU A 307 19.47 0.80 14.12
C LEU A 307 17.99 1.16 14.14
N ILE A 308 17.13 0.30 14.68
CA ILE A 308 15.69 0.55 14.67
C ILE A 308 15.31 1.76 15.53
N VAL A 309 15.97 1.94 16.68
CA VAL A 309 15.81 3.15 17.51
C VAL A 309 16.32 4.38 16.78
N SER A 310 17.46 4.29 16.07
CA SER A 310 18.03 5.42 15.32
C SER A 310 17.11 5.94 14.21
N LEU A 311 16.29 5.06 13.60
CA LEU A 311 15.33 5.43 12.55
C LEU A 311 14.17 6.29 13.05
N LEU A 312 13.94 6.39 14.37
CA LEU A 312 13.03 7.38 14.96
C LEU A 312 13.52 8.84 14.77
N LYS A 313 14.70 9.05 14.17
CA LYS A 313 15.20 10.37 13.72
C LYS A 313 14.79 10.72 12.28
N SER A 314 14.11 9.83 11.56
CA SER A 314 13.68 10.09 10.18
C SER A 314 12.69 11.24 10.09
N ASP A 315 12.78 12.03 9.02
CA ASP A 315 11.80 13.08 8.69
C ASP A 315 10.57 12.52 7.94
N HIS A 316 10.58 11.24 7.59
CA HIS A 316 9.51 10.58 6.84
C HIS A 316 8.50 9.92 7.76
N ARG A 317 7.26 10.42 7.75
CA ARG A 317 6.16 9.93 8.60
C ARG A 317 5.87 8.44 8.45
N GLU A 318 5.95 7.93 7.22
CA GLU A 318 5.70 6.52 6.91
C GLU A 318 6.80 5.61 7.47
N VAL A 319 8.06 6.07 7.45
CA VAL A 319 9.18 5.39 8.13
C VAL A 319 8.95 5.38 9.63
N LEU A 320 8.65 6.54 10.23
CA LEU A 320 8.38 6.64 11.66
C LEU A 320 7.22 5.74 12.10
N ALA A 321 6.13 5.69 11.34
CA ALA A 321 4.97 4.87 11.66
C ALA A 321 5.32 3.38 11.63
N SER A 322 6.05 2.94 10.60
CA SER A 322 6.46 1.54 10.44
C SER A 322 7.49 1.13 11.48
N VAL A 323 8.43 2.01 11.82
CA VAL A 323 9.42 1.80 12.89
C VAL A 323 8.75 1.73 14.26
N CYS A 324 7.76 2.58 14.54
CA CYS A 324 6.98 2.47 15.78
C CYS A 324 6.22 1.14 15.85
N ALA A 325 5.66 0.67 14.74
CA ALA A 325 5.01 -0.64 14.67
C ALA A 325 5.99 -1.79 14.96
N ALA A 326 7.20 -1.73 14.40
CA ALA A 326 8.24 -2.71 14.65
C ALA A 326 8.71 -2.68 16.11
N ILE A 327 8.92 -1.48 16.68
CA ILE A 327 9.28 -1.31 18.10
C ILE A 327 8.20 -1.90 19.02
N ALA A 328 6.92 -1.67 18.73
CA ALA A 328 5.83 -2.25 19.50
C ALA A 328 5.87 -3.78 19.52
N ASN A 329 6.27 -4.41 18.41
CA ASN A 329 6.45 -5.85 18.30
C ASN A 329 7.71 -6.36 19.02
N ILE A 330 8.84 -5.67 18.83
CA ILE A 330 10.10 -5.98 19.51
C ILE A 330 9.93 -5.90 21.04
N ALA A 331 9.22 -4.89 21.53
CA ALA A 331 8.95 -4.66 22.94
C ALA A 331 7.98 -5.66 23.59
N LYS A 332 7.48 -6.66 22.85
CA LYS A 332 6.74 -7.81 23.45
C LYS A 332 7.68 -8.72 24.22
N ASP A 333 8.96 -8.80 23.83
CA ASP A 333 10.01 -9.53 24.53
C ASP A 333 10.71 -8.61 25.54
N GLU A 334 10.87 -9.08 26.78
CA GLU A 334 11.36 -8.28 27.90
C GLU A 334 12.85 -7.88 27.73
N GLU A 335 13.67 -8.80 27.24
CA GLU A 335 15.11 -8.57 27.05
C GLU A 335 15.36 -7.62 25.88
N ASN A 336 14.59 -7.75 24.79
CA ASN A 336 14.57 -6.77 23.70
C ASN A 336 14.15 -5.38 24.19
N LEU A 337 13.10 -5.32 25.00
CA LEU A 337 12.60 -4.06 25.56
C LEU A 337 13.67 -3.38 26.45
N ALA A 338 14.43 -4.15 27.22
CA ALA A 338 15.56 -3.65 27.98
C ALA A 338 16.60 -2.97 27.07
N VAL A 339 17.04 -3.68 26.02
CA VAL A 339 18.07 -3.19 25.10
C VAL A 339 17.64 -1.93 24.34
N ILE A 340 16.42 -1.88 23.81
CA ILE A 340 15.94 -0.65 23.13
C ILE A 340 15.77 0.52 24.11
N THR A 341 15.47 0.23 25.39
CA THR A 341 15.43 1.26 26.44
C THR A 341 16.82 1.86 26.64
N ASP A 342 17.86 1.03 26.73
CA ASP A 342 19.24 1.47 26.89
C ASP A 342 19.74 2.28 25.67
N HIS A 343 19.23 1.96 24.47
CA HIS A 343 19.47 2.75 23.25
C HIS A 343 18.66 4.07 23.18
N GLY A 344 17.85 4.39 24.19
CA GLY A 344 17.17 5.68 24.29
C GLY A 344 15.83 5.75 23.55
N VAL A 345 15.10 4.63 23.42
CA VAL A 345 13.78 4.62 22.74
C VAL A 345 12.76 5.59 23.39
N VAL A 346 12.81 5.80 24.71
CA VAL A 346 11.86 6.62 25.46
C VAL A 346 11.85 8.09 25.00
N PRO A 347 12.96 8.86 25.09
CA PRO A 347 12.98 10.25 24.63
C PRO A 347 12.70 10.36 23.12
N MET A 348 13.09 9.35 22.33
CA MET A 348 12.86 9.34 20.90
C MET A 348 11.37 9.21 20.54
N LEU A 349 10.64 8.30 21.17
CA LEU A 349 9.20 8.17 20.99
C LEU A 349 8.45 9.40 21.55
N ALA A 350 8.85 9.90 22.73
CA ALA A 350 8.23 11.07 23.36
C ALA A 350 8.29 12.31 22.44
N ARG A 351 9.40 12.54 21.74
CA ARG A 351 9.53 13.65 20.77
C ARG A 351 8.50 13.60 19.64
N LEU A 352 8.04 12.41 19.25
CA LEU A 352 7.13 12.22 18.12
C LEU A 352 5.66 12.46 18.48
N THR A 353 5.32 12.62 19.77
CA THR A 353 3.92 12.61 20.21
C THR A 353 3.11 13.82 19.74
N ASN A 354 3.74 14.88 19.24
CA ASN A 354 3.04 16.04 18.66
C ASN A 354 2.61 15.87 17.19
N THR A 355 2.75 14.67 16.62
CA THR A 355 2.30 14.39 15.24
C THR A 355 0.79 14.58 15.03
N VAL A 356 0.43 14.93 13.80
CA VAL A 356 -0.96 15.04 13.31
C VAL A 356 -1.38 13.86 12.43
N ASP A 357 -0.45 12.96 12.11
CA ASP A 357 -0.68 11.81 11.25
C ASP A 357 -1.24 10.62 12.04
N ASP A 358 -2.49 10.25 11.78
CA ASP A 358 -3.21 9.23 12.58
C ASP A 358 -2.57 7.84 12.48
N LYS A 359 -1.97 7.48 11.34
CA LYS A 359 -1.23 6.22 11.20
C LYS A 359 -0.02 6.18 12.13
N LEU A 360 0.77 7.26 12.17
CA LEU A 360 1.86 7.40 13.13
C LEU A 360 1.34 7.44 14.56
N ARG A 361 0.26 8.17 14.86
CA ARG A 361 -0.34 8.22 16.21
C ARG A 361 -0.67 6.83 16.75
N ARG A 362 -1.31 6.00 15.92
CA ARG A 362 -1.68 4.62 16.26
C ARG A 362 -0.46 3.81 16.68
N HIS A 363 0.55 3.73 15.82
CA HIS A 363 1.73 2.90 16.08
C HIS A 363 2.61 3.48 17.18
N LEU A 364 2.73 4.80 17.27
CA LEU A 364 3.48 5.48 18.32
C LEU A 364 2.85 5.23 19.70
N ALA A 365 1.52 5.34 19.81
CA ALA A 365 0.83 5.07 21.07
C ALA A 365 1.00 3.61 21.51
N GLU A 366 0.86 2.64 20.60
CA GLU A 366 1.09 1.23 20.92
C GLU A 366 2.55 0.97 21.34
N ALA A 367 3.53 1.58 20.66
CA ALA A 367 4.95 1.47 21.04
C ALA A 367 5.21 2.02 22.45
N ILE A 368 4.65 3.19 22.79
CA ILE A 368 4.74 3.76 24.14
C ILE A 368 4.06 2.85 25.17
N ALA A 369 2.88 2.30 24.85
CA ALA A 369 2.17 1.38 25.74
C ALA A 369 3.02 0.16 26.09
N ARG A 370 3.70 -0.45 25.10
CA ARG A 370 4.61 -1.58 25.30
C ARG A 370 5.84 -1.18 26.09
N CYS A 371 6.48 -0.07 25.72
CA CYS A 371 7.70 0.40 26.39
C CYS A 371 7.49 0.77 27.86
N CYS A 372 6.27 1.11 28.27
CA CYS A 372 5.91 1.38 29.66
C CYS A 372 6.07 0.17 30.61
N ASN A 373 6.18 -1.04 30.09
CA ASN A 373 6.29 -2.27 30.89
C ASN A 373 7.71 -2.54 31.43
N TRP A 374 8.69 -1.68 31.14
CA TRP A 374 10.07 -1.86 31.57
C TRP A 374 10.58 -0.76 32.51
N GLY A 375 11.20 -1.17 33.62
CA GLY A 375 11.90 -0.31 34.57
C GLY A 375 11.14 0.97 34.93
N ASN A 376 11.82 2.11 34.75
CA ASN A 376 11.28 3.44 35.03
C ASN A 376 10.69 4.14 33.78
N ASN A 377 10.46 3.42 32.69
CA ASN A 377 10.05 4.02 31.41
C ASN A 377 8.76 4.83 31.53
N ARG A 378 7.77 4.37 32.32
CA ARG A 378 6.54 5.13 32.57
C ARG A 378 6.80 6.51 33.15
N THR A 379 7.70 6.61 34.10
CA THR A 379 8.08 7.88 34.72
C THR A 379 8.89 8.72 33.74
N ALA A 380 9.81 8.11 32.99
CA ALA A 380 10.59 8.80 31.98
C ALA A 380 9.71 9.39 30.87
N PHE A 381 8.73 8.66 30.33
CA PHE A 381 7.75 9.20 29.37
C PHE A 381 6.97 10.40 29.92
N GLY A 382 6.63 10.38 31.21
CA GLY A 382 6.03 11.52 31.91
C GLY A 382 6.93 12.75 31.89
N ARG A 383 8.19 12.58 32.31
CA ARG A 383 9.20 13.64 32.35
C ARG A 383 9.54 14.21 30.97
N GLU A 384 9.54 13.37 29.94
CA GLU A 384 9.74 13.76 28.54
C GLU A 384 8.50 14.42 27.91
N GLY A 385 7.41 14.60 28.67
CA GLY A 385 6.22 15.34 28.23
C GLY A 385 5.32 14.60 27.24
N ALA A 386 5.42 13.27 27.14
CA ALA A 386 4.64 12.46 26.21
C ALA A 386 3.14 12.40 26.54
N VAL A 387 2.78 12.55 27.82
CA VAL A 387 1.43 12.27 28.35
C VAL A 387 0.36 13.22 27.78
N ALA A 388 0.57 14.54 27.87
CA ALA A 388 -0.45 15.51 27.45
C ALA A 388 -0.75 15.47 25.93
N PRO A 389 0.24 15.32 25.03
CA PRO A 389 -0.02 15.08 23.61
C PRO A 389 -0.83 13.81 23.33
N LEU A 390 -0.57 12.71 24.05
CA LEU A 390 -1.35 11.47 23.91
C LEU A 390 -2.83 11.67 24.24
N VAL A 391 -3.15 12.46 25.28
CA VAL A 391 -4.57 12.79 25.59
C VAL A 391 -5.25 13.49 24.42
N LYS A 392 -4.52 14.28 23.61
CA LYS A 392 -5.07 14.93 22.41
C LYS A 392 -5.40 13.94 21.30
N TYR A 393 -4.79 12.74 21.27
CA TYR A 393 -5.08 11.72 20.25
C TYR A 393 -6.50 11.16 20.39
N LEU A 394 -7.09 11.22 21.59
CA LEU A 394 -8.49 10.84 21.85
C LEU A 394 -9.52 11.75 21.15
N LYS A 395 -9.06 12.77 20.40
CA LYS A 395 -9.90 13.63 19.53
C LYS A 395 -9.87 13.20 18.06
N SER A 396 -9.07 12.19 17.70
CA SER A 396 -9.05 11.64 16.34
C SER A 396 -10.42 11.05 15.99
N GLN A 397 -10.67 10.84 14.71
CA GLN A 397 -11.85 10.11 14.23
C GLN A 397 -11.54 8.61 14.00
N ASP A 398 -10.27 8.20 14.13
CA ASP A 398 -9.84 6.82 13.93
C ASP A 398 -9.94 6.01 15.23
N GLU A 399 -10.80 4.99 15.23
CA GLU A 399 -11.01 4.08 16.36
C GLU A 399 -9.74 3.31 16.75
N ASN A 400 -8.85 3.00 15.80
CA ASN A 400 -7.59 2.32 16.09
C ASN A 400 -6.62 3.24 16.84
N VAL A 401 -6.66 4.55 16.55
CA VAL A 401 -5.93 5.56 17.32
C VAL A 401 -6.47 5.61 18.73
N HIS A 402 -7.80 5.57 18.92
CA HIS A 402 -8.40 5.50 20.25
C HIS A 402 -7.96 4.28 21.03
N ARG A 403 -8.04 3.07 20.44
CA ARG A 403 -7.60 1.82 21.10
C ARG A 403 -6.15 1.89 21.57
N SER A 404 -5.24 2.25 20.66
CA SER A 404 -3.80 2.32 20.96
C SER A 404 -3.48 3.40 21.99
N THR A 405 -4.15 4.56 21.90
CA THR A 405 -3.98 5.68 22.84
C THR A 405 -4.50 5.32 24.23
N ALA A 406 -5.69 4.70 24.33
CA ALA A 406 -6.25 4.27 25.61
C ALA A 406 -5.33 3.26 26.30
N ARG A 407 -4.76 2.30 25.56
CA ARG A 407 -3.75 1.36 26.08
C ARG A 407 -2.51 2.10 26.61
N ALA A 408 -1.98 3.06 25.86
CA ALA A 408 -0.82 3.86 26.29
C ALA A 408 -1.10 4.64 27.58
N LEU A 409 -2.24 5.34 27.63
CA LEU A 409 -2.67 6.11 28.79
C LEU A 409 -2.93 5.19 30.00
N TYR A 410 -3.53 4.02 29.79
CA TYR A 410 -3.70 3.04 30.85
C TYR A 410 -2.36 2.61 31.45
N GLN A 411 -1.36 2.24 30.64
CA GLN A 411 -0.06 1.86 31.15
C GLN A 411 0.63 3.04 31.87
N LEU A 412 0.61 4.24 31.28
CA LEU A 412 1.18 5.45 31.88
C LEU A 412 0.51 5.83 33.21
N SER A 413 -0.81 5.63 33.34
CA SER A 413 -1.61 5.96 34.55
C SER A 413 -1.27 5.11 35.77
N LYS A 414 -0.49 4.03 35.60
CA LYS A 414 0.07 3.28 36.73
C LYS A 414 1.13 4.10 37.50
N ASN A 415 1.57 5.24 36.96
CA ASN A 415 2.40 6.21 37.67
C ASN A 415 1.55 7.41 38.16
N PRO A 416 1.65 7.82 39.44
CA PRO A 416 0.86 8.91 39.99
C PRO A 416 1.05 10.29 39.32
N GLU A 417 2.28 10.67 38.97
CA GLU A 417 2.56 11.97 38.33
C GLU A 417 1.88 12.05 36.96
N ASN A 418 1.97 10.96 36.19
CA ASN A 418 1.28 10.85 34.90
C ASN A 418 -0.24 10.99 35.04
N CYS A 419 -0.84 10.41 36.08
CA CYS A 419 -2.29 10.56 36.37
C CYS A 419 -2.68 12.03 36.59
N ILE A 420 -1.84 12.81 37.28
CA ILE A 420 -2.07 14.24 37.49
C ILE A 420 -2.06 14.96 36.15
N THR A 421 -1.00 14.76 35.35
CA THR A 421 -0.88 15.37 34.01
C THR A 421 -2.04 14.98 33.08
N MET A 422 -2.48 13.72 33.12
CA MET A 422 -3.65 13.26 32.34
C MET A 422 -4.94 13.95 32.77
N HIS A 423 -5.15 14.10 34.09
CA HIS A 423 -6.32 14.76 34.63
C HIS A 423 -6.36 16.24 34.22
N GLU A 424 -5.23 16.95 34.37
CA GLU A 424 -5.07 18.34 33.94
C GLU A 424 -5.27 18.53 32.43
N ALA A 425 -4.85 17.54 31.62
CA ALA A 425 -5.09 17.52 30.18
C ALA A 425 -6.54 17.19 29.78
N GLY A 426 -7.42 16.89 30.74
CA GLY A 426 -8.84 16.64 30.51
C GLY A 426 -9.18 15.24 29.99
N VAL A 427 -8.39 14.22 30.34
CA VAL A 427 -8.54 12.84 29.81
C VAL A 427 -9.88 12.16 30.18
N VAL A 428 -10.50 12.56 31.29
CA VAL A 428 -11.61 11.82 31.90
C VAL A 428 -12.84 11.79 31.00
N GLN A 429 -13.23 12.93 30.42
CA GLN A 429 -14.43 13.03 29.58
C GLN A 429 -14.32 12.21 28.29
N PRO A 430 -13.20 12.28 27.52
CA PRO A 430 -12.97 11.38 26.39
C PRO A 430 -13.03 9.90 26.77
N LEU A 431 -12.31 9.47 27.82
CA LEU A 431 -12.29 8.06 28.21
C LEU A 431 -13.65 7.56 28.71
N MET A 432 -14.43 8.39 29.41
CA MET A 432 -15.78 8.01 29.85
C MET A 432 -16.70 7.67 28.68
N LYS A 433 -16.57 8.38 27.55
CA LYS A 433 -17.30 8.03 26.32
C LYS A 433 -16.82 6.69 25.75
N MET A 434 -15.51 6.44 25.79
CA MET A 434 -14.89 5.22 25.26
C MET A 434 -15.19 3.96 26.09
N VAL A 435 -15.52 4.10 27.39
CA VAL A 435 -16.04 2.98 28.21
C VAL A 435 -17.34 2.43 27.63
N GLY A 436 -18.12 3.23 26.89
CA GLY A 436 -19.32 2.77 26.18
C GLY A 436 -19.06 2.14 24.81
N SER A 437 -17.80 1.95 24.40
CA SER A 437 -17.45 1.34 23.11
C SER A 437 -17.83 -0.15 23.07
N GLN A 438 -18.07 -0.66 21.85
CA GLN A 438 -18.23 -2.10 21.59
C GLN A 438 -16.89 -2.83 21.48
N ASP A 439 -15.80 -2.08 21.40
CA ASP A 439 -14.44 -2.60 21.40
C ASP A 439 -14.00 -2.87 22.85
N GLU A 440 -13.91 -4.16 23.21
CA GLU A 440 -13.56 -4.64 24.55
C GLU A 440 -12.18 -4.15 25.01
N ASP A 441 -11.19 -4.17 24.12
CA ASP A 441 -9.83 -3.68 24.41
C ASP A 441 -9.84 -2.19 24.75
N LEU A 442 -10.57 -1.39 23.96
CA LEU A 442 -10.72 0.04 24.21
C LEU A 442 -11.49 0.31 25.50
N GLN A 443 -12.55 -0.46 25.76
CA GLN A 443 -13.35 -0.35 26.97
C GLN A 443 -12.51 -0.65 28.22
N GLU A 444 -11.80 -1.77 28.24
CA GLU A 444 -10.97 -2.20 29.37
C GLU A 444 -9.86 -1.18 29.65
N ALA A 445 -9.12 -0.76 28.62
CA ALA A 445 -8.05 0.22 28.78
C ALA A 445 -8.59 1.58 29.30
N SER A 446 -9.74 2.03 28.78
CA SER A 446 -10.36 3.28 29.22
C SER A 446 -10.81 3.20 30.68
N ALA A 447 -11.51 2.12 31.06
CA ALA A 447 -11.97 1.91 32.43
C ALA A 447 -10.80 1.76 33.41
N GLY A 448 -9.77 1.00 33.04
CA GLY A 448 -8.55 0.83 33.82
C GLY A 448 -7.83 2.15 34.07
N CYS A 449 -7.70 3.00 33.04
CA CYS A 449 -7.07 4.31 33.15
C CYS A 449 -7.87 5.24 34.08
N ILE A 450 -9.19 5.33 33.91
CA ILE A 450 -10.06 6.12 34.80
C ILE A 450 -9.97 5.61 36.25
N GLY A 451 -9.98 4.28 36.42
CA GLY A 451 -9.86 3.64 37.73
C GLY A 451 -8.57 4.01 38.45
N ASN A 452 -7.43 4.04 37.75
CA ASN A 452 -6.15 4.47 38.31
C ASN A 452 -6.19 5.95 38.74
N ILE A 453 -6.75 6.84 37.91
CA ILE A 453 -6.89 8.27 38.22
C ILE A 453 -7.78 8.47 39.45
N ARG A 454 -8.94 7.79 39.53
CA ARG A 454 -9.85 7.93 40.69
C ARG A 454 -9.24 7.38 41.96
N ARG A 455 -8.51 6.25 41.89
CA ARG A 455 -7.79 5.70 43.05
C ARG A 455 -6.76 6.68 43.61
N LEU A 456 -6.02 7.38 42.75
CA LEU A 456 -5.10 8.42 43.16
C LEU A 456 -5.82 9.59 43.84
N ALA A 457 -6.92 10.07 43.25
CA ALA A 457 -7.73 11.15 43.84
C ALA A 457 -8.24 10.79 45.24
N LEU A 458 -8.77 9.56 45.41
CA LEU A 458 -9.23 9.06 46.71
C LEU A 458 -8.12 8.93 47.74
N ALA A 459 -6.93 8.50 47.33
CA ALA A 459 -5.77 8.42 48.23
C ALA A 459 -5.35 9.82 48.72
N ASN A 460 -5.34 10.82 47.83
CA ASN A 460 -5.06 12.21 48.18
C ASN A 460 -6.14 12.83 49.08
N GLU A 461 -7.42 12.52 48.84
CA GLU A 461 -8.52 12.93 49.72
C GLU A 461 -8.32 12.36 51.14
N LYS A 462 -8.05 11.05 51.27
CA LYS A 462 -7.81 10.41 52.58
C LYS A 462 -6.60 11.00 53.31
N ALA A 463 -5.50 11.25 52.61
CA ALA A 463 -4.29 11.82 53.20
C ALA A 463 -4.47 13.26 53.71
N ARG A 464 -5.47 14.01 53.23
CA ARG A 464 -5.79 15.37 53.72
C ARG A 464 -6.63 15.39 55.00
N TYR A 465 -7.31 14.28 55.32
CA TYR A 465 -8.19 14.14 56.49
C TYR A 465 -7.63 13.17 57.55
N SER A 466 -6.44 12.62 57.33
CA SER A 466 -5.62 11.87 58.28
C SER A 466 -4.52 12.76 58.83
#